data_AF-A0A6A2ZCQ6-F1
#
_entry.id   AF-A0A6A2ZCQ6-F1
#
_cell.length_a   1.000
_cell.length_b   1.000
_cell.length_c   1.000
_cell.angle_alpha   90.00
_cell.angle_beta   90.00
_cell.angle_gamma   90.00
#
_symmetry.space_group_name_H-M   'P 1'
#
loop_
_entity.id
_entity.type
_entity.pdbx_description
1 polymer ?
#
loop_
_entity_poly.entity_id
_entity_poly.type
_entity_poly.pdbx_seq_one_letter_code
_entity_poly.pdbx_strand_id
1 'polypeptide(L)'
;MLATFLASTPLLEEAWKDCSIANTRFPNSYLVQLIGTVAYVAFSGRQVDSGLEQSCRNLLPLDAADGGLCAPLYRHSQSEEPIKVHRGVLKLFLSFYSGLRIQSLFTKIWIPN
;
A
#
# COMPACT_ATOMS: atom_id res chain seq x y z
N MET A 1 -25.46 -4.85 -6.08
CA MET A 1 -25.02 -4.36 -7.41
C MET A 1 -23.50 -4.12 -7.47
N LEU A 2 -22.85 -3.39 -6.55
CA LEU A 2 -21.39 -3.19 -6.61
C LEU A 2 -20.56 -4.47 -6.38
N ALA A 3 -20.86 -5.24 -5.31
CA ALA A 3 -20.11 -6.46 -5.02
C ALA A 3 -20.21 -7.49 -6.16
N THR A 4 -21.42 -7.68 -6.71
CA THR A 4 -21.66 -8.52 -7.89
C THR A 4 -20.89 -8.02 -9.11
N PHE A 5 -20.86 -6.71 -9.34
CA PHE A 5 -20.09 -6.13 -10.44
C PHE A 5 -18.60 -6.39 -10.27
N LEU A 6 -18.02 -6.12 -9.09
CA LEU A 6 -16.61 -6.43 -8.80
C LEU A 6 -16.29 -7.91 -9.00
N ALA A 7 -17.15 -8.81 -8.52
CA ALA A 7 -17.01 -10.25 -8.69
C ALA A 7 -17.15 -10.72 -10.15
N SER A 8 -17.82 -9.94 -11.01
CA SER A 8 -17.92 -10.23 -12.45
C SER A 8 -16.71 -9.75 -13.25
N THR A 9 -15.78 -9.00 -12.63
CA THR A 9 -14.52 -8.57 -13.24
C THR A 9 -13.37 -9.46 -12.78
N PRO A 10 -12.28 -9.58 -13.57
CA PRO A 10 -11.09 -10.33 -13.15
C PRO A 10 -10.29 -9.62 -12.04
N LEU A 11 -10.66 -8.40 -11.64
CA LEU A 11 -9.89 -7.55 -10.74
C LEU A 11 -9.49 -8.26 -9.43
N LEU A 12 -10.44 -8.94 -8.78
CA LEU A 12 -10.18 -9.61 -7.49
C LEU A 12 -9.27 -10.83 -7.67
N GLU A 13 -9.48 -11.61 -8.73
CA GLU A 13 -8.67 -12.80 -9.03
C GLU A 13 -7.24 -12.42 -9.41
N GLU A 14 -7.07 -11.43 -10.29
CA GLU A 14 -5.76 -10.90 -10.70
C GLU A 14 -4.99 -10.32 -9.52
N ALA A 15 -5.63 -9.45 -8.74
CA ALA A 15 -4.98 -8.85 -7.56
C ALA A 15 -4.58 -9.91 -6.53
N TRP A 16 -5.44 -10.92 -6.30
CA TRP A 16 -5.14 -12.00 -5.34
C TRP A 16 -3.97 -12.88 -5.82
N LYS A 17 -3.91 -13.18 -7.11
CA LYS A 17 -2.81 -13.92 -7.72
C LYS A 17 -1.49 -13.19 -7.55
N ASP A 18 -1.44 -11.89 -7.86
CA ASP A 18 -0.21 -11.09 -7.72
C ASP A 18 0.23 -10.98 -6.25
N CYS A 19 -0.71 -10.80 -5.32
CA CYS A 19 -0.43 -10.85 -3.88
C CYS A 19 0.16 -12.20 -3.44
N SER A 20 -0.37 -13.31 -3.97
CA SER A 20 0.16 -14.65 -3.69
C SER A 20 1.59 -14.83 -4.21
N ILE A 21 1.89 -14.28 -5.39
CA ILE A 21 3.25 -14.28 -5.95
C ILE A 21 4.18 -13.37 -5.11
N ALA A 22 3.74 -12.16 -4.74
CA ALA A 22 4.50 -11.25 -3.90
C ALA A 22 4.87 -11.88 -2.55
N ASN A 23 3.93 -12.57 -1.92
CA ASN A 23 4.16 -13.30 -0.68
C ASN A 23 5.17 -14.43 -0.84
N THR A 24 5.15 -15.17 -1.95
CA THR A 24 6.05 -16.32 -2.13
C THR A 24 7.45 -15.94 -2.61
N ARG A 25 7.56 -14.99 -3.56
CA ARG A 25 8.80 -14.71 -4.29
C ARG A 25 9.47 -13.39 -3.92
N PHE A 26 8.73 -12.46 -3.29
CA PHE A 26 9.22 -11.12 -2.98
C PHE A 26 9.12 -10.83 -1.48
N PRO A 27 9.73 -11.66 -0.61
CA PRO A 27 9.73 -11.38 0.83
C PRO A 27 10.36 -10.01 1.06
N ASN A 28 9.77 -9.20 1.92
CA ASN A 28 10.28 -7.87 2.24
C ASN A 28 10.31 -6.89 1.07
N SER A 29 9.54 -7.16 0.01
CA SER A 29 9.47 -6.33 -1.19
C SER A 29 8.04 -6.31 -1.77
N TYR A 30 7.92 -5.83 -3.00
CA TYR A 30 6.71 -5.77 -3.78
C TYR A 30 6.95 -6.33 -5.19
N LEU A 31 5.88 -6.80 -5.82
CA LEU A 31 5.80 -7.13 -7.23
C LEU A 31 5.11 -5.98 -7.95
N VAL A 32 5.62 -5.61 -9.13
CA VAL A 32 4.93 -4.71 -10.05
C VAL A 32 4.61 -5.45 -11.33
N GLN A 33 3.34 -5.52 -11.66
CA GLN A 33 2.83 -6.23 -12.82
C GLN A 33 2.02 -5.26 -13.69
N LEU A 34 2.40 -5.11 -14.95
CA LEU A 34 1.63 -4.34 -15.93
C LEU A 34 0.68 -5.31 -16.65
N ILE A 35 -0.62 -5.06 -16.55
CA ILE A 35 -1.67 -5.82 -17.24
C ILE A 35 -2.45 -4.83 -18.10
N GLY A 36 -2.27 -4.93 -19.43
CA GLY A 36 -2.76 -3.91 -20.35
C GLY A 36 -2.16 -2.54 -20.04
N THR A 37 -3.02 -1.58 -19.69
CA THR A 37 -2.63 -0.21 -19.31
C THR A 37 -2.60 0.04 -17.80
N VAL A 38 -2.87 -0.99 -16.98
CA VAL A 38 -2.97 -0.88 -15.53
C VAL A 38 -1.75 -1.50 -14.87
N ALA A 39 -1.07 -0.71 -14.03
CA ALA A 39 0.01 -1.20 -13.19
C ALA A 39 -0.53 -1.65 -11.83
N TYR A 40 -0.40 -2.95 -11.56
CA TYR A 40 -0.68 -3.55 -10.26
C TYR A 40 0.60 -3.54 -9.42
N VAL A 41 0.50 -3.08 -8.18
CA VAL A 41 1.61 -3.11 -7.22
C VAL A 41 1.18 -3.96 -6.03
N ALA A 42 1.73 -5.16 -5.94
CA ALA A 42 1.41 -6.13 -4.89
C ALA A 42 2.51 -6.15 -3.83
N PHE A 43 2.19 -5.69 -2.62
CA PHE A 43 3.12 -5.67 -1.49
C PHE A 43 3.11 -7.01 -0.75
N SER A 44 4.28 -7.54 -0.41
CA SER A 44 4.38 -8.78 0.36
C SER A 44 4.01 -8.57 1.83
N GLY A 45 3.00 -9.29 2.30
CA GLY A 45 2.48 -9.22 3.66
C GLY A 45 3.23 -10.07 4.69
N ARG A 46 4.19 -10.90 4.27
CA ARG A 46 4.88 -11.86 5.18
C ARG A 46 5.60 -11.24 6.37
N GLN A 47 5.97 -9.97 6.26
CA GLN A 47 6.63 -9.21 7.32
C GLN A 47 5.70 -8.90 8.50
N VAL A 48 4.40 -8.86 8.24
CA VAL A 48 3.38 -8.65 9.27
C VAL A 48 3.30 -9.86 10.20
N ASP A 49 3.66 -11.04 9.69
CA ASP A 49 3.58 -12.32 10.42
C ASP A 49 4.84 -12.63 11.24
N SER A 50 6.00 -12.05 10.88
CA SER A 50 7.31 -12.44 11.42
C SER A 50 7.88 -11.54 12.52
N GLY A 51 7.12 -10.58 13.06
CA GLY A 51 7.63 -9.74 14.17
C GLY A 51 7.18 -8.27 14.19
N LEU A 52 6.27 -7.86 13.30
CA LEU A 52 5.48 -6.66 13.57
C LEU A 52 4.48 -7.03 14.67
N GLU A 53 4.80 -6.67 15.92
CA GLU A 53 3.92 -6.68 17.10
C GLU A 53 2.46 -7.00 16.70
N GLN A 54 2.05 -8.27 16.87
CA GLN A 54 0.69 -8.77 16.57
C GLN A 54 -0.42 -8.02 17.33
N SER A 55 0.00 -7.15 18.25
CA SER A 55 -0.82 -6.20 18.95
C SER A 55 -1.21 -5.04 18.01
N CYS A 56 -2.46 -5.09 17.51
CA CYS A 56 -3.15 -3.93 16.91
C CYS A 56 -3.23 -2.67 17.82
N ARG A 57 -2.60 -2.70 19.00
CA ARG A 57 -2.60 -1.61 19.99
C ARG A 57 -1.55 -0.54 19.70
N ASN A 58 -0.59 -0.79 18.80
CA ASN A 58 0.46 0.18 18.47
C ASN A 58 0.00 1.16 17.38
N LEU A 59 -1.01 1.96 17.72
CA LEU A 59 -1.55 3.02 16.87
C LEU A 59 -0.79 4.33 17.11
N LEU A 60 -0.45 5.04 16.03
CA LEU A 60 0.20 6.35 16.09
C LEU A 60 -0.60 7.38 15.28
N PRO A 61 -0.60 8.66 15.72
CA PRO A 61 -1.05 9.76 14.87
C PRO A 61 -0.26 9.78 13.56
N LEU A 62 -0.97 9.82 12.43
CA LEU A 62 -0.39 9.77 11.09
C LEU A 62 0.48 11.01 10.81
N ASP A 63 -0.02 12.18 11.18
CA ASP A 63 0.61 13.49 11.04
C ASP A 63 1.93 13.64 11.81
N ALA A 64 2.10 12.87 12.90
CA ALA A 64 3.33 12.83 13.66
C ALA A 64 4.36 11.82 13.11
N ALA A 65 3.95 10.89 12.26
CA ALA A 65 4.72 9.67 11.97
C ALA A 65 5.14 9.49 10.50
N ASP A 66 4.50 10.19 9.56
CA ASP A 66 4.70 10.01 8.12
C ASP A 66 5.66 11.04 7.47
N GLY A 67 6.13 12.04 8.25
CA GLY A 67 7.02 13.09 7.78
C GLY A 67 6.42 14.01 6.71
N GLY A 68 5.09 14.21 6.70
CA GLY A 68 4.42 15.08 5.72
C GLY A 68 3.85 14.34 4.50
N LEU A 69 4.10 13.03 4.36
CA LEU A 69 3.75 12.29 3.14
C LEU A 69 2.23 12.22 2.88
N CYS A 70 1.43 12.14 3.93
CA CYS A 70 -0.02 12.06 3.89
C CYS A 70 -0.67 13.38 4.34
N ALA A 71 0.00 14.52 4.19
CA ALA A 71 -0.53 15.84 4.56
C ALA A 71 -1.95 16.14 4.05
N PRO A 72 -2.36 15.73 2.84
CA PRO A 72 -3.74 15.90 2.37
C PRO A 72 -4.80 15.13 3.19
N LEU A 73 -4.39 14.12 3.98
CA LEU A 73 -5.27 13.34 4.85
C LEU A 73 -5.31 13.87 6.28
N TYR A 74 -4.47 14.85 6.62
CA TYR A 74 -4.47 15.40 7.97
C TYR A 74 -5.79 16.10 8.25
N ARG A 75 -6.21 16.04 9.51
CA ARG A 75 -7.38 16.80 9.94
C ARG A 75 -7.06 18.29 9.87
N HIS A 76 -8.04 19.07 9.41
CA HIS A 76 -7.86 20.51 9.21
C HIS A 76 -8.00 21.31 10.51
N SER A 77 -8.59 20.73 11.56
CA SER A 77 -8.79 21.40 12.84
C SER A 77 -7.98 20.72 13.96
N GLN A 78 -7.39 21.55 14.84
CA GLN A 78 -6.64 21.07 16.02
C GLN A 78 -7.53 20.46 17.11
N SER A 79 -8.85 20.60 16.98
CA SER A 79 -9.84 19.99 17.87
C SER A 79 -10.22 18.57 17.46
N GLU A 80 -9.91 18.15 16.23
CA GLU A 80 -10.20 16.80 15.75
C GLU A 80 -9.12 15.81 16.21
N GLU A 81 -9.55 14.59 16.54
CA GLU A 81 -8.62 13.51 16.80
C GLU A 81 -7.84 13.16 15.52
N PRO A 82 -6.50 13.06 15.57
CA PRO A 82 -5.71 12.74 14.40
C PRO A 82 -6.02 11.34 13.89
N ILE A 83 -5.86 11.14 12.58
CA ILE A 83 -5.98 9.79 12.00
C ILE A 83 -4.91 8.91 12.61
N LYS A 84 -5.34 7.81 13.24
CA LYS A 84 -4.43 6.83 13.83
C LYS A 84 -4.21 5.66 12.88
N VAL A 85 -2.95 5.29 12.70
CA VAL A 85 -2.54 4.15 11.85
C VAL A 85 -1.67 3.18 12.62
N HIS A 86 -1.70 1.91 12.23
CA HIS A 86 -0.84 0.91 12.84
C HIS A 86 0.63 1.20 12.54
N ARG A 87 1.44 1.41 13.58
CA ARG A 87 2.86 1.77 13.47
C ARG A 87 3.63 0.81 12.57
N GLY A 88 3.37 -0.49 12.74
CA GLY A 88 4.04 -1.52 11.97
C GLY A 88 3.74 -1.45 10.47
N VAL A 89 2.47 -1.21 10.14
CA VAL A 89 2.02 -1.12 8.74
C VAL A 89 2.53 0.16 8.10
N LEU A 90 2.48 1.29 8.82
CA LEU A 90 3.03 2.55 8.33
C LEU A 90 4.54 2.44 8.07
N LYS A 91 5.30 1.89 9.02
CA LYS A 91 6.75 1.69 8.85
C LYS A 91 7.05 0.83 7.62
N LEU A 92 6.28 -0.24 7.42
CA LEU A 92 6.44 -1.12 6.28
C LEU A 92 6.07 -0.43 4.96
N PHE A 93 4.98 0.34 4.93
CA PHE A 93 4.62 1.13 3.77
C PHE A 93 5.72 2.15 3.39
N LEU A 94 6.26 2.87 4.37
CA LEU A 94 7.32 3.86 4.16
C LEU A 94 8.61 3.22 3.63
N SER A 95 8.96 2.00 4.07
CA SER A 95 10.14 1.31 3.52
C SER A 95 9.96 0.98 2.04
N PHE A 96 8.78 0.53 1.62
CA PHE A 96 8.49 0.30 0.21
C PHE A 96 8.40 1.58 -0.63
N TYR A 97 7.78 2.62 -0.10
CA TYR A 97 7.58 3.90 -0.79
C TYR A 97 8.90 4.53 -1.23
N SER A 98 9.92 4.44 -0.38
CA SER A 98 11.28 4.90 -0.74
C SER A 98 11.82 4.21 -1.99
N GLY A 99 11.60 2.89 -2.12
CA GLY A 99 11.99 2.11 -3.29
C GLY A 99 11.15 2.41 -4.53
N LEU A 100 9.84 2.62 -4.37
CA LEU A 100 8.94 2.96 -5.48
C LEU A 100 9.27 4.33 -6.10
N ARG A 101 9.67 5.31 -5.26
CA ARG A 101 10.19 6.60 -5.75
C ARG A 101 11.43 6.44 -6.63
N ILE A 102 12.34 5.53 -6.26
CA ILE A 102 13.58 5.30 -7.00
C ILE A 102 13.30 4.61 -8.35
N GLN A 103 12.27 3.76 -8.44
CA GLN A 103 11.97 2.99 -9.65
C GLN A 103 11.19 3.73 -10.75
N SER A 104 10.83 5.02 -10.57
CA SER A 104 10.10 5.87 -11.54
C SER A 104 9.10 5.09 -12.42
N LEU A 105 8.21 4.31 -11.80
CA LEU A 105 7.27 3.47 -12.54
C LEU A 105 6.09 4.30 -13.11
N PHE A 106 5.82 5.44 -12.48
CA PHE A 106 4.72 6.34 -12.82
C PHE A 106 5.01 7.29 -14.00
N THR A 107 6.26 7.41 -14.46
CA THR A 107 6.62 8.26 -15.62
C THR A 107 6.45 7.58 -16.97
N LYS A 108 6.31 6.25 -17.03
CA LYS A 108 6.08 5.52 -18.30
C LYS A 108 4.60 5.37 -18.68
N ILE A 109 3.67 5.69 -17.78
CA ILE A 109 2.21 5.56 -18.02
C ILE A 109 1.63 6.85 -18.63
N TRP A 110 2.35 7.98 -18.56
CA TRP A 110 1.93 9.27 -19.09
C TRP A 110 2.83 9.68 -20.28
N ILE A 111 2.66 9.02 -21.43
CA ILE A 111 3.05 9.62 -22.72
C ILE A 111 1.77 10.14 -23.34
N PRO A 112 1.47 11.45 -23.24
CA PRO A 112 0.36 12.03 -23.98
C PRO A 112 0.72 12.05 -25.47
N ASN A 113 -0.17 11.50 -26.30
CA ASN A 113 -0.21 11.81 -27.74
C ASN A 113 -0.65 13.25 -27.96
#